data_AF-A0A9D9Q9M0-F1
#
_entry.id   AF-A0A9D9Q9M0-F1
#
_cell.length_a   1.000
_cell.length_b   1.000
_cell.length_c   1.000
_cell.angle_alpha   90.00
_cell.angle_beta   90.00
_cell.angle_gamma   90.00
#
_symmetry.space_group_name_H-M   'P 1'
#
loop_
_entity.id
_entity.type
_entity.pdbx_description
1 polymer ?
#
loop_
_entity_poly.entity_id
_entity_poly.type
_entity_poly.pdbx_seq_one_letter_code
_entity_poly.pdbx_strand_id
1 'polypeptide(L)'
;MKKLVSILLTLSIAAVALAQNQSGHKHGDWQKHFEKIKAERVAFISSEVGLTSQEAEVFWPVYNKIEAAQIELNKSERKAYMALCKALATGEGDSSALLDAYLGAKAANVNQHVLNAKEYKKILSAEKVAKFFTCEEKFRMQQIGRLQGFKGGKGGQGGFERGRHGEKPSREFKGAQGGKNI
;
A
#
# COMPACT_ATOMS: atom_id res chain seq x y z
N MET A 1 27.49 21.64 -57.76
CA MET A 1 27.99 20.60 -56.83
C MET A 1 28.03 21.05 -55.37
N LYS A 2 28.50 22.27 -55.04
CA LYS A 2 28.54 22.78 -53.64
C LYS A 2 27.17 22.87 -52.94
N LYS A 3 26.10 23.21 -53.68
CA LYS A 3 24.72 23.29 -53.12
C LYS A 3 24.08 21.93 -52.82
N LEU A 4 24.53 20.85 -53.48
CA LEU A 4 24.02 19.49 -53.23
C LEU A 4 24.68 18.86 -51.99
N VAL A 5 25.95 19.19 -51.74
CA VAL A 5 26.68 18.77 -50.53
C VAL A 5 26.08 19.40 -49.27
N SER A 6 25.65 20.68 -49.33
CA SER A 6 25.00 21.35 -48.19
C SER A 6 23.65 20.76 -47.81
N ILE A 7 22.87 20.23 -48.77
CA ILE A 7 21.55 19.61 -48.50
C ILE A 7 21.72 18.22 -47.86
N LEU A 8 22.72 17.45 -48.31
CA LEU A 8 23.06 16.15 -47.72
C LEU A 8 23.63 16.28 -46.28
N LEU A 9 24.37 17.35 -46.00
CA LEU A 9 24.91 17.59 -44.65
C LEU A 9 23.82 17.99 -43.64
N THR A 10 22.79 18.75 -44.06
CA THR A 10 21.66 19.12 -43.19
C THR A 10 20.72 17.94 -42.90
N LEU A 11 20.60 16.97 -43.81
CA LEU A 11 19.74 15.79 -43.60
C LEU A 11 20.31 14.81 -42.57
N SER A 12 21.63 14.79 -42.37
CA SER A 12 22.30 13.93 -41.41
C SER A 12 22.12 14.38 -39.94
N ILE A 13 21.84 15.66 -39.69
CA ILE A 13 21.70 16.19 -38.32
C ILE A 13 20.29 15.91 -37.76
N ALA A 14 19.28 15.81 -38.62
CA ALA A 14 17.91 15.50 -38.22
C ALA A 14 17.74 14.03 -37.74
N ALA A 15 18.55 13.10 -38.25
CA ALA A 15 18.46 11.68 -37.88
C ALA A 15 18.99 11.39 -36.47
N VAL A 16 19.94 12.18 -35.95
CA VAL A 16 20.50 11.98 -34.61
C VAL A 16 19.57 12.52 -33.51
N ALA A 17 18.77 13.55 -33.81
CA ALA A 17 17.81 14.12 -32.85
C ALA A 17 16.66 13.17 -32.48
N LEU A 18 16.34 12.20 -33.35
CA LEU A 18 15.32 11.17 -33.09
C LEU A 18 15.90 9.89 -32.47
N ALA A 19 17.23 9.74 -32.41
CA ALA A 19 17.90 8.56 -31.86
C ALA A 19 18.27 8.69 -30.37
N GLN A 20 18.11 9.86 -29.76
CA GLN A 20 18.42 10.12 -28.34
C GLN A 20 17.16 10.24 -27.47
N ASN A 21 16.25 9.26 -27.46
CA ASN A 21 15.25 9.23 -26.39
C ASN A 21 14.62 7.85 -26.13
N GLN A 22 15.41 6.85 -25.74
CA GLN A 22 14.85 5.59 -25.21
C GLN A 22 15.71 5.01 -24.08
N SER A 23 15.85 5.71 -22.96
CA SER A 23 16.30 5.07 -21.70
C SER A 23 15.95 5.80 -20.39
N GLY A 24 15.31 6.98 -20.41
CA GLY A 24 15.02 7.75 -19.19
C GLY A 24 13.62 7.63 -18.56
N HIS A 25 12.66 6.93 -19.19
CA HIS A 25 11.24 7.10 -18.87
C HIS A 25 10.70 6.39 -17.61
N LYS A 26 11.41 5.44 -17.01
CA LYS A 26 10.83 4.61 -15.94
C LYS A 26 10.71 5.29 -14.57
N HIS A 27 11.58 6.26 -14.27
CA HIS A 27 11.61 6.89 -12.94
C HIS A 27 10.54 7.98 -12.76
N GLY A 28 10.24 8.72 -13.84
CA GLY A 28 9.24 9.79 -13.82
C GLY A 28 7.80 9.29 -13.70
N ASP A 29 7.48 8.14 -14.30
CA ASP A 29 6.13 7.60 -14.30
C ASP A 29 5.73 7.04 -12.93
N TRP A 30 6.66 6.39 -12.21
CA TRP A 30 6.43 5.91 -10.85
C TRP A 30 6.21 7.03 -9.85
N GLN A 31 6.97 8.11 -9.94
CA GLN A 31 6.83 9.25 -9.05
C GLN A 31 5.49 9.97 -9.27
N LYS A 32 5.10 10.20 -10.53
CA LYS A 32 3.78 10.75 -10.86
C LYS A 32 2.64 9.87 -10.37
N HIS A 33 2.78 8.55 -10.50
CA HIS A 33 1.77 7.60 -10.01
C HIS A 33 1.64 7.65 -8.48
N PHE A 34 2.77 7.70 -7.76
CA PHE A 34 2.79 7.82 -6.31
C PHE A 34 2.15 9.13 -5.83
N GLU A 35 2.48 10.26 -6.45
CA GLU A 35 1.88 11.56 -6.16
C GLU A 35 0.38 11.56 -6.40
N LYS A 36 -0.08 10.92 -7.49
CA LYS A 36 -1.51 10.74 -7.77
C LYS A 36 -2.21 9.96 -6.66
N ILE A 37 -1.65 8.82 -6.22
CA ILE A 37 -2.23 8.04 -5.12
C ILE A 37 -2.27 8.85 -3.82
N LYS A 38 -1.22 9.64 -3.54
CA LYS A 38 -1.17 10.50 -2.36
C LYS A 38 -2.27 11.56 -2.40
N ALA A 39 -2.46 12.22 -3.54
CA ALA A 39 -3.52 13.20 -3.73
C ALA A 39 -4.91 12.57 -3.58
N GLU A 40 -5.14 11.39 -4.17
CA GLU A 40 -6.38 10.63 -4.01
C GLU A 40 -6.64 10.27 -2.54
N ARG A 41 -5.61 9.87 -1.80
CA ARG A 41 -5.72 9.56 -0.37
C ARG A 41 -6.10 10.78 0.45
N VAL A 42 -5.43 11.93 0.22
CA VAL A 42 -5.75 13.20 0.90
C VAL A 42 -7.19 13.60 0.64
N ALA A 43 -7.65 13.54 -0.61
CA ALA A 43 -9.04 13.83 -0.96
C ALA A 43 -10.03 12.88 -0.26
N PHE A 44 -9.72 11.58 -0.25
CA PHE A 44 -10.58 10.56 0.36
C PHE A 44 -10.71 10.72 1.88
N ILE A 45 -9.60 10.99 2.57
CA ILE A 45 -9.61 11.31 4.01
C ILE A 45 -10.45 12.56 4.26
N SER A 46 -10.24 13.61 3.45
CA SER A 46 -10.94 14.89 3.61
C SER A 46 -12.45 14.76 3.46
N SER A 47 -12.92 13.90 2.54
CA SER A 47 -14.34 13.65 2.32
C SER A 47 -14.99 12.76 3.39
N GLU A 48 -14.28 11.75 3.91
CA GLU A 48 -14.87 10.73 4.79
C GLU A 48 -14.77 11.06 6.29
N VAL A 49 -13.70 11.75 6.72
CA VAL A 49 -13.44 11.98 8.15
C VAL A 49 -14.24 13.16 8.71
N GLY A 50 -14.59 14.13 7.87
CA GLY A 50 -15.37 15.31 8.27
C GLY A 50 -14.58 16.25 9.20
N LEU A 51 -13.34 16.57 8.81
CA LEU A 51 -12.48 17.53 9.53
C LEU A 51 -13.02 18.95 9.35
N THR A 52 -13.08 19.73 10.42
CA THR A 52 -13.28 21.19 10.30
C THR A 52 -11.99 21.85 9.80
N SER A 53 -12.05 23.10 9.33
CA SER A 53 -10.86 23.83 8.89
C SER A 53 -9.80 23.89 10.00
N GLN A 54 -10.21 24.16 11.24
CA GLN A 54 -9.32 24.23 12.40
C GLN A 54 -8.68 22.87 12.74
N GLU A 55 -9.45 21.78 12.65
CA GLU A 55 -8.92 20.42 12.85
C GLU A 55 -7.96 20.02 11.73
N ALA A 56 -8.27 20.38 10.48
CA ALA A 56 -7.43 20.07 9.33
C ALA A 56 -6.05 20.74 9.44
N GLU A 57 -6.00 21.99 9.91
CA GLU A 57 -4.76 22.74 10.12
C GLU A 57 -3.80 22.03 11.08
N VAL A 58 -4.32 21.39 12.15
CA VAL A 58 -3.50 20.63 13.11
C VAL A 58 -3.31 19.16 12.70
N PHE A 59 -4.24 18.58 11.95
CA PHE A 59 -4.21 17.18 11.54
C PHE A 59 -3.15 16.89 10.49
N TRP A 60 -3.09 17.67 9.41
CA TRP A 60 -2.18 17.38 8.29
C TRP A 60 -0.70 17.36 8.67
N PRO A 61 -0.19 18.27 9.52
CA PRO A 61 1.19 18.19 10.01
C PRO A 61 1.50 16.89 10.77
N VAL A 62 0.58 16.46 11.65
CA VAL A 62 0.72 15.21 12.42
C VAL A 62 0.68 14.00 11.48
N TYR A 63 -0.28 13.99 10.56
CA TYR A 63 -0.42 12.95 9.55
C TYR A 63 0.85 12.80 8.70
N ASN A 64 1.38 13.91 8.17
CA ASN A 64 2.56 13.88 7.31
C ASN A 64 3.80 13.35 8.04
N LYS A 65 3.98 13.73 9.32
CA LYS A 65 5.08 13.23 10.15
C LYS A 65 4.96 11.72 10.39
N ILE A 66 3.76 11.28 10.77
CA ILE A 66 3.48 9.86 11.02
C ILE A 66 3.65 9.03 9.75
N GLU A 67 3.12 9.52 8.63
CA GLU A 67 3.20 8.84 7.32
C GLU A 67 4.66 8.67 6.88
N ALA A 68 5.52 9.67 7.06
CA ALA A 68 6.95 9.56 6.76
C ALA A 68 7.62 8.44 7.58
N ALA A 69 7.34 8.36 8.87
CA ALA A 69 7.84 7.28 9.73
C ALA A 69 7.28 5.90 9.33
N GLN A 70 5.99 5.85 8.98
CA GLN A 70 5.31 4.64 8.54
C GLN A 70 5.89 4.08 7.23
N ILE A 71 6.27 4.97 6.30
CA ILE A 71 6.93 4.58 5.05
C ILE A 71 8.26 3.84 5.33
N GLU A 72 9.07 4.32 6.27
CA GLU A 72 10.34 3.67 6.62
C GLU A 72 10.14 2.32 7.30
N LEU A 73 9.14 2.20 8.19
CA LEU A 73 8.76 0.91 8.78
C LEU A 73 8.29 -0.09 7.72
N ASN A 74 7.42 0.35 6.80
CA ASN A 74 6.94 -0.47 5.69
C ASN A 74 8.09 -0.93 4.77
N LYS A 75 9.07 -0.06 4.52
CA LYS A 75 10.27 -0.41 3.74
C LYS A 75 11.10 -1.48 4.46
N SER A 76 11.31 -1.33 5.76
CA SER A 76 12.05 -2.30 6.59
C SER A 76 11.36 -3.67 6.61
N GLU A 77 10.05 -3.69 6.88
CA GLU A 77 9.25 -4.93 6.87
C GLU A 77 9.29 -5.60 5.49
N ARG A 78 9.12 -4.83 4.41
CA ARG A 78 9.22 -5.37 3.04
C ARG A 78 10.60 -5.95 2.77
N LYS A 79 11.68 -5.29 3.21
CA LYS A 79 13.06 -5.78 3.01
C LYS A 79 13.28 -7.10 3.74
N ALA A 80 12.83 -7.22 4.99
CA ALA A 80 12.92 -8.45 5.76
C ALA A 80 12.12 -9.59 5.10
N TYR A 81 10.90 -9.30 4.65
CA TYR A 81 10.08 -10.27 3.92
C TYR A 81 10.75 -10.75 2.62
N MET A 82 11.31 -9.83 1.83
CA MET A 82 12.01 -10.17 0.58
C MET A 82 13.27 -11.01 0.83
N ALA A 83 14.00 -10.74 1.91
CA ALA A 83 15.15 -11.54 2.31
C ALA A 83 14.75 -12.97 2.68
N LEU A 84 13.66 -13.14 3.46
CA LEU A 84 13.09 -14.45 3.78
C LEU A 84 12.64 -15.20 2.52
N CYS A 85 11.91 -14.55 1.62
CA CYS A 85 11.49 -15.17 0.36
C CYS A 85 12.69 -15.62 -0.49
N LYS A 86 13.76 -14.82 -0.53
CA LYS A 86 14.98 -15.18 -1.24
C LYS A 86 15.63 -16.42 -0.63
N ALA A 87 15.78 -16.47 0.69
CA ALA A 87 16.36 -17.62 1.38
C ALA A 87 15.57 -18.90 1.16
N LEU A 88 14.23 -18.82 1.18
CA LEU A 88 13.36 -19.97 0.87
C LEU A 88 13.47 -20.43 -0.59
N ALA A 89 13.67 -19.50 -1.53
CA ALA A 89 13.78 -19.81 -2.95
C ALA A 89 15.16 -20.43 -3.31
N THR A 90 16.24 -19.99 -2.65
CA THR A 90 17.59 -20.49 -2.92
C THR A 90 18.01 -21.64 -2.01
N GLY A 91 17.33 -21.83 -0.88
CA GLY A 91 17.77 -22.73 0.19
C GLY A 91 19.00 -22.22 0.95
N GLU A 92 19.43 -20.97 0.70
CA GLU A 92 20.61 -20.37 1.31
C GLU A 92 20.21 -19.39 2.42
N GLY A 93 20.91 -19.48 3.56
CA GLY A 93 20.74 -18.58 4.69
C GLY A 93 19.91 -19.17 5.84
N ASP A 94 19.95 -18.47 6.97
CA ASP A 94 19.23 -18.88 8.18
C ASP A 94 17.76 -18.45 8.09
N SER A 95 16.91 -19.38 7.66
CA SER A 95 15.47 -19.15 7.54
C SER A 95 14.79 -18.86 8.88
N SER A 96 15.32 -19.39 10.00
CA SER A 96 14.77 -19.12 11.32
C SER A 96 15.02 -17.67 11.72
N ALA A 97 16.28 -17.23 11.64
CA ALA A 97 16.64 -15.84 11.95
C ALA A 97 15.94 -14.83 11.03
N LEU A 98 15.79 -15.14 9.74
CA LEU A 98 15.08 -14.29 8.78
C LEU A 98 13.57 -14.22 9.06
N LEU A 99 12.96 -15.32 9.50
CA LEU A 99 11.57 -15.34 9.94
C LEU A 99 11.38 -14.45 11.17
N ASP A 100 12.25 -14.58 12.17
CA ASP A 100 12.21 -13.75 13.38
C ASP A 100 12.38 -12.27 13.05
N ALA A 101 13.30 -11.92 12.15
CA ALA A 101 13.51 -10.55 11.69
C ALA A 101 12.25 -9.98 10.99
N TYR A 102 11.60 -10.76 10.12
CA TYR A 102 10.36 -10.35 9.46
C TYR A 102 9.21 -10.17 10.45
N LEU A 103 8.99 -11.14 11.35
CA LEU A 103 7.93 -11.05 12.35
C LEU A 103 8.16 -9.91 13.34
N GLY A 104 9.41 -9.66 13.73
CA GLY A 104 9.79 -8.51 14.55
C GLY A 104 9.51 -7.17 13.86
N ALA A 105 9.86 -7.03 12.58
CA ALA A 105 9.57 -5.83 11.80
C ALA A 105 8.05 -5.61 11.64
N LYS A 106 7.28 -6.68 11.38
CA LYS A 106 5.82 -6.62 11.32
C LYS A 106 5.20 -6.21 12.66
N ALA A 107 5.68 -6.77 13.78
CA ALA A 107 5.20 -6.42 15.11
C ALA A 107 5.48 -4.94 15.43
N ALA A 108 6.68 -4.44 15.10
CA ALA A 108 7.03 -3.03 15.26
C ALA A 108 6.10 -2.12 14.45
N ASN A 109 5.75 -2.52 13.22
CA ASN A 109 4.82 -1.80 12.36
C ASN A 109 3.42 -1.70 12.99
N VAL A 110 2.85 -2.83 13.42
CA VAL A 110 1.54 -2.87 14.11
C VAL A 110 1.55 -2.04 15.40
N ASN A 111 2.61 -2.13 16.20
CA ASN A 111 2.76 -1.34 17.41
C ASN A 111 2.80 0.17 17.10
N GLN A 112 3.45 0.57 16.01
CA GLN A 112 3.46 1.97 15.59
C GLN A 112 2.05 2.48 15.27
N HIS A 113 1.19 1.68 14.63
CA HIS A 113 -0.20 2.07 14.40
C HIS A 113 -0.97 2.34 15.71
N VAL A 114 -0.73 1.54 16.76
CA VAL A 114 -1.32 1.76 18.09
C VAL A 114 -0.84 3.08 18.70
N LEU A 115 0.45 3.40 18.56
CA LEU A 115 1.02 4.67 19.04
C LEU A 115 0.48 5.86 18.25
N ASN A 116 0.39 5.75 16.93
CA ASN A 116 -0.15 6.79 16.05
C ASN A 116 -1.60 7.15 16.44
N ALA A 117 -2.41 6.14 16.78
CA ALA A 117 -3.78 6.37 17.27
C ALA A 117 -3.82 7.24 18.53
N LYS A 118 -2.81 7.15 19.42
CA LYS A 118 -2.71 8.02 20.61
C LYS A 118 -2.40 9.45 20.22
N GLU A 119 -1.53 9.67 19.22
CA GLU A 119 -1.22 11.02 18.73
C GLU A 119 -2.43 11.69 18.09
N TYR A 120 -3.18 10.98 17.25
CA TYR A 120 -4.40 11.54 16.64
C TYR A 120 -5.48 11.87 17.69
N LYS A 121 -5.60 11.08 18.76
CA LYS A 121 -6.56 11.34 19.85
C LYS A 121 -6.25 12.62 20.64
N LYS A 122 -5.05 13.19 20.53
CA LYS A 122 -4.72 14.49 21.17
C LYS A 122 -5.32 15.67 20.41
N ILE A 123 -5.60 15.50 19.12
CA ILE A 123 -6.02 16.58 18.23
C ILE A 123 -7.43 16.38 17.64
N LEU A 124 -7.98 15.16 17.72
CA LEU A 124 -9.30 14.81 17.19
C LEU A 124 -10.10 14.00 18.22
N SER A 125 -11.44 14.06 18.09
CA SER A 125 -12.34 13.22 18.88
C SER A 125 -12.14 11.73 18.58
N ALA A 126 -12.45 10.87 19.54
CA ALA A 126 -12.32 9.41 19.39
C ALA A 126 -13.10 8.87 18.17
N GLU A 127 -14.28 9.43 17.89
CA GLU A 127 -15.10 9.07 16.73
C GLU A 127 -14.38 9.41 15.41
N LYS A 128 -13.80 10.61 15.29
CA LYS A 128 -13.08 11.03 14.08
C LYS A 128 -11.80 10.21 13.88
N VAL A 129 -11.09 9.87 14.95
CA VAL A 129 -9.94 8.96 14.85
C VAL A 129 -10.37 7.58 14.35
N ALA A 130 -11.48 7.03 14.85
CA ALA A 130 -12.01 5.76 14.36
C ALA A 130 -12.42 5.84 12.88
N LYS A 131 -13.09 6.93 12.46
CA LYS A 131 -13.42 7.20 11.05
C LYS A 131 -12.17 7.29 10.19
N PHE A 132 -11.12 7.96 10.66
CA PHE A 132 -9.85 8.06 9.95
C PHE A 132 -9.22 6.67 9.71
N PHE A 133 -9.05 5.85 10.74
CA PHE A 133 -8.44 4.52 10.58
C PHE A 133 -9.28 3.58 9.70
N THR A 134 -10.61 3.65 9.81
CA THR A 134 -11.49 2.86 8.93
C THR A 134 -11.47 3.37 7.48
N CYS A 135 -11.37 4.68 7.27
CA CYS A 135 -11.20 5.32 5.97
C CYS A 135 -9.88 4.90 5.30
N GLU A 136 -8.77 4.93 6.04
CA GLU A 136 -7.46 4.46 5.58
C GLU A 136 -7.50 3.00 5.10
N GLU A 137 -8.16 2.12 5.86
CA GLU A 137 -8.30 0.72 5.50
C GLU A 137 -9.17 0.53 4.25
N LYS A 138 -10.29 1.27 4.14
CA LYS A 138 -11.12 1.28 2.93
C LYS A 138 -10.32 1.73 1.71
N PHE A 139 -9.53 2.80 1.83
CA PHE A 139 -8.69 3.29 0.75
C PHE A 139 -7.67 2.23 0.33
N ARG A 140 -6.99 1.59 1.30
CA ARG A 140 -6.05 0.49 1.04
C ARG A 140 -6.71 -0.66 0.26
N MET A 141 -7.90 -1.08 0.69
CA MET A 141 -8.67 -2.13 0.00
C MET A 141 -9.06 -1.71 -1.43
N GLN A 142 -9.49 -0.46 -1.63
CA GLN A 142 -9.77 0.07 -2.97
C GLN A 142 -8.53 0.06 -3.85
N GLN A 143 -7.35 0.45 -3.33
CA GLN A 143 -6.10 0.40 -4.09
C GLN A 143 -5.73 -1.03 -4.49
N ILE A 144 -5.88 -1.98 -3.58
CA ILE A 144 -5.63 -3.40 -3.86
C ILE A 144 -6.60 -3.93 -4.91
N GLY A 145 -7.89 -3.61 -4.79
CA GLY A 145 -8.90 -3.99 -5.78
C GLY A 145 -8.58 -3.43 -7.17
N ARG A 146 -8.11 -2.17 -7.27
CA ARG A 146 -7.66 -1.58 -8.53
C ARG A 146 -6.44 -2.31 -9.11
N LEU A 147 -5.48 -2.69 -8.28
CA LEU A 147 -4.30 -3.47 -8.70
C LEU A 147 -4.67 -4.89 -9.14
N GLN A 148 -5.63 -5.53 -8.48
CA GLN A 148 -6.12 -6.87 -8.81
C GLN A 148 -6.97 -6.88 -10.09
N GLY A 149 -7.83 -5.87 -10.27
CA GLY A 149 -8.58 -5.65 -11.51
C GLY A 149 -7.66 -5.40 -12.72
N PHE A 150 -6.50 -4.77 -12.50
CA PHE A 150 -5.48 -4.57 -13.54
C PHE A 150 -4.73 -5.87 -13.90
N LYS A 151 -4.60 -6.83 -12.97
CA LYS A 151 -4.00 -8.15 -13.23
C LYS A 151 -4.93 -9.15 -13.92
N GLY A 152 -6.23 -8.83 -14.08
CA GLY A 152 -7.21 -9.68 -14.77
C GLY A 152 -7.30 -9.50 -16.29
N GLY A 153 -6.53 -8.59 -16.87
CA GLY A 153 -6.51 -8.34 -18.32
C GLY A 153 -5.37 -9.11 -19.02
N LYS A 154 -5.72 -10.25 -19.64
CA LYS A 154 -4.89 -11.22 -20.39
C LYS A 154 -4.18 -12.30 -19.56
N GLY A 155 -4.84 -13.46 -19.49
CA GLY A 155 -4.19 -14.77 -19.42
C GLY A 155 -4.46 -15.55 -18.14
N GLY A 156 -5.44 -16.46 -18.18
CA GLY A 156 -5.60 -17.53 -17.19
C GLY A 156 -7.03 -17.67 -16.67
N GLN A 157 -7.82 -18.49 -17.35
CA GLN A 157 -8.98 -19.13 -16.74
C GLN A 157 -8.54 -19.89 -15.48
N GLY A 158 -9.15 -19.57 -14.35
CA GLY A 158 -8.97 -20.25 -13.08
C GLY A 158 -10.07 -19.78 -12.14
N GLY A 159 -11.23 -20.41 -12.25
CA GLY A 159 -12.44 -20.03 -11.54
C GLY A 159 -12.26 -20.11 -10.02
N PHE A 160 -12.53 -19.00 -9.34
CA PHE A 160 -12.98 -19.04 -7.94
C PHE A 160 -14.50 -19.04 -7.98
N GLU A 161 -15.08 -20.24 -7.95
CA GLU A 161 -16.48 -20.41 -7.61
C GLU A 161 -16.71 -19.85 -6.21
N ARG A 162 -17.36 -18.68 -6.13
CA ARG A 162 -17.94 -18.19 -4.91
C ARG A 162 -19.11 -19.10 -4.57
N GLY A 163 -18.87 -20.07 -3.70
CA GLY A 163 -19.89 -20.93 -3.10
C GLY A 163 -20.98 -20.08 -2.48
N ARG A 164 -22.07 -19.91 -3.23
CA ARG A 164 -23.35 -19.40 -2.75
C ARG A 164 -24.15 -20.63 -2.36
N HIS A 165 -24.09 -21.02 -1.10
CA HIS A 165 -25.16 -21.80 -0.49
C HIS A 165 -25.51 -21.18 0.85
N GLY A 166 -26.65 -20.50 0.84
CA GLY A 166 -27.37 -20.21 2.07
C GLY A 166 -27.93 -21.52 2.61
N GLU A 167 -27.66 -21.77 3.89
CA GLU A 167 -28.53 -22.49 4.80
C GLU A 167 -27.95 -22.33 6.21
N LYS A 168 -28.65 -21.59 7.07
CA LYS A 168 -28.63 -21.88 8.50
C LYS A 168 -29.88 -22.73 8.76
N PRO A 169 -29.81 -23.74 9.64
CA PRO A 169 -30.34 -23.46 10.97
C PRO A 169 -29.55 -24.10 12.13
N SER A 170 -29.53 -23.33 13.22
CA SER A 170 -29.78 -23.73 14.62
C SER A 170 -29.25 -25.09 15.12
N ARG A 171 -28.25 -25.06 16.00
CA ARG A 171 -28.14 -26.05 17.09
C ARG A 171 -28.22 -25.34 18.43
N GLU A 172 -29.33 -25.58 19.11
CA GLU A 172 -29.53 -25.31 20.54
C GLU A 172 -28.40 -25.97 21.35
N PHE A 173 -27.71 -25.19 22.18
CA PHE A 173 -26.79 -25.72 23.18
C PHE A 173 -27.57 -25.90 24.49
N LYS A 174 -28.12 -27.11 24.68
CA LYS A 174 -28.69 -27.53 25.97
C LYS A 174 -27.64 -28.25 26.80
N GLY A 175 -27.35 -27.68 27.96
CA GLY A 175 -27.17 -28.42 29.22
C GLY A 175 -25.84 -29.13 29.46
N ALA A 176 -24.98 -28.50 30.26
CA ALA A 176 -24.17 -29.19 31.25
C ALA A 176 -24.07 -28.30 32.51
N GLN A 177 -25.10 -28.39 33.36
CA GLN A 177 -24.93 -28.10 34.78
C GLN A 177 -24.50 -29.41 35.46
N GLY A 178 -23.50 -29.34 36.35
CA GLY A 178 -23.28 -30.38 37.34
C GLY A 178 -21.82 -30.50 37.77
N GLY A 179 -21.48 -29.87 38.90
CA GLY A 179 -20.21 -30.10 39.59
C GLY A 179 -19.90 -29.06 40.66
N LYS A 180 -20.59 -29.14 41.80
CA LYS A 180 -20.29 -28.40 43.03
C LYS A 180 -19.05 -28.97 43.73
N ASN A 181 -18.31 -28.07 44.40
CA ASN A 181 -17.57 -28.20 45.67
C ASN A 181 -16.86 -29.51 46.00
N ILE A 182 -15.52 -29.46 46.14
CA ILE A 182 -14.77 -29.47 47.42
C ILE A 182 -13.59 -28.51 47.26
#